data_AF-A0A2S1SP49-F1
#
_entry.id   AF-A0A2S1SP49-F1
#
_cell.length_a   1.000
_cell.length_b   1.000
_cell.length_c   1.000
_cell.angle_alpha   90.00
_cell.angle_beta   90.00
_cell.angle_gamma   90.00
#
_symmetry.space_group_name_H-M   'P 1'
#
loop_
_entity.id
_entity.type
_entity.pdbx_description
1 polymer ?
#
loop_
_entity_poly.entity_id
_entity_poly.type
_entity_poly.pdbx_seq_one_letter_code
_entity_poly.pdbx_strand_id
1 'polypeptide(L)'
;MIDILQATSDVLEESGKKSLDASLHLPMAEMIADYTPETHEILAQLDAEYVTHISDGKPWRDESGVHIAVDHEVLVRVLRALSQTPEAYAEVRAAEGHYAAENLASISPTADGAALSARPAGNARALGVLDAIAEDVTSALHEDEAVEWDKRMVQLLRSKSPAGVPSYASDAAGYIDTMWTRTLMPTTRNGDKTFREQSSRILDPWGKGRGDGFKPPSGLKEDCVNGQFGAYEETKRALGDL
;
A
#
# COMPACT_ATOMS: atom_id res chain seq x y z
N MET A 1 -7.64 16.61 6.44
CA MET A 1 -6.97 15.31 6.66
C MET A 1 -5.71 15.43 7.50
N ILE A 2 -4.72 16.27 7.16
CA ILE A 2 -3.48 16.47 7.94
C ILE A 2 -3.76 16.57 9.45
N ASP A 3 -4.60 17.53 9.86
CA ASP A 3 -4.90 17.76 11.28
C ASP A 3 -5.54 16.54 11.96
N ILE A 4 -6.33 15.75 11.23
CA ILE A 4 -6.96 14.54 11.75
C ILE A 4 -5.91 13.45 11.96
N LEU A 5 -5.01 13.23 10.99
CA LEU A 5 -3.94 12.24 11.11
C LEU A 5 -2.98 12.61 12.24
N GLN A 6 -2.57 13.88 12.31
CA GLN A 6 -1.69 14.37 13.37
C GLN A 6 -2.34 14.22 14.74
N ALA A 7 -3.55 14.76 14.94
CA ALA A 7 -4.23 14.69 16.23
C ALA A 7 -4.52 13.24 16.65
N THR A 8 -4.83 12.35 15.71
CA THR A 8 -5.01 10.93 15.99
C THR A 8 -3.70 10.30 16.48
N SER A 9 -2.60 10.62 15.79
CA SER A 9 -1.27 10.13 16.14
C SER A 9 -0.83 10.61 17.51
N ASP A 10 -1.00 11.90 17.81
CA ASP A 10 -0.70 12.51 19.10
C ASP A 10 -1.48 11.82 20.24
N VAL A 11 -2.78 11.58 20.03
CA VAL A 11 -3.62 10.86 21.02
C VAL A 11 -3.15 9.42 21.23
N LEU A 12 -2.72 8.72 20.16
CA LEU A 12 -2.20 7.36 20.28
C LEU A 12 -0.88 7.34 21.09
N GLU A 13 0.01 8.30 20.84
CA GLU A 13 1.26 8.46 21.59
C GLU A 13 1.00 8.80 23.06
N GLU A 14 0.22 9.85 23.33
CA GLU A 14 -0.08 10.30 24.70
C GLU A 14 -0.76 9.22 25.54
N SER A 15 -1.61 8.42 24.92
CA SER A 15 -2.32 7.34 25.61
C SER A 15 -1.56 6.01 25.68
N GLY A 16 -0.46 5.88 24.93
CA GLY A 16 0.28 4.62 24.76
C GLY A 16 -0.56 3.50 24.13
N LYS A 17 -1.67 3.85 23.48
CA LYS A 17 -2.57 2.86 22.84
C LYS A 17 -2.07 2.54 21.45
N LYS A 18 -2.14 1.26 21.08
CA LYS A 18 -1.81 0.78 19.74
C LYS A 18 -3.03 0.66 18.81
N SER A 19 -4.21 1.12 19.25
CA SER A 19 -5.47 0.97 18.53
C SER A 19 -6.43 2.13 18.83
N LEU A 20 -7.24 2.47 17.83
CA LEU A 20 -8.37 3.38 17.95
C LEU A 20 -9.61 2.64 18.45
N ASP A 21 -10.66 3.41 18.79
CA ASP A 21 -11.98 2.81 19.00
C ASP A 21 -12.42 2.06 17.73
N ALA A 22 -12.95 0.84 17.88
CA ALA A 22 -13.31 -0.01 16.75
C ALA A 22 -14.33 0.64 15.80
N SER A 23 -15.19 1.54 16.32
CA SER A 23 -16.14 2.30 15.50
C SER A 23 -15.48 3.29 14.54
N LEU A 24 -14.21 3.64 14.76
CA LEU A 24 -13.44 4.57 13.93
C LEU A 24 -12.60 3.86 12.88
N HIS A 25 -12.35 2.55 13.01
CA HIS A 25 -11.43 1.83 12.13
C HIS A 25 -11.81 1.98 10.65
N LEU A 26 -13.03 1.58 10.29
CA LEU A 26 -13.49 1.61 8.89
C LEU A 26 -13.69 3.04 8.36
N PRO A 27 -14.40 3.97 9.04
CA PRO A 27 -14.56 5.33 8.52
C PRO A 27 -13.24 6.07 8.31
N MET A 28 -12.23 5.83 9.16
CA MET A 28 -10.91 6.41 8.96
C MET A 28 -10.15 5.76 7.81
N ALA A 29 -10.30 4.44 7.63
CA ALA A 29 -9.76 3.73 6.47
C ALA A 29 -10.34 4.26 5.15
N GLU A 30 -11.66 4.45 5.08
CA GLU A 30 -12.35 5.02 3.91
C GLU A 30 -11.85 6.45 3.62
N MET A 31 -11.74 7.29 4.66
CA MET A 31 -11.17 8.64 4.51
C MET A 31 -9.73 8.60 3.98
N ILE A 32 -8.89 7.68 4.45
CA ILE A 32 -7.51 7.54 3.99
C ILE A 32 -7.46 7.04 2.55
N ALA A 33 -8.31 6.07 2.19
CA ALA A 33 -8.43 5.56 0.83
C ALA A 33 -8.78 6.66 -0.19
N ASP A 34 -9.59 7.64 0.18
CA ASP A 34 -9.93 8.79 -0.69
C ASP A 34 -8.71 9.69 -1.01
N TYR A 35 -7.64 9.62 -0.23
CA TYR A 35 -6.39 10.37 -0.43
C TYR A 35 -5.22 9.42 -0.68
N THR A 36 -5.51 8.30 -1.35
CA THR A 36 -4.46 7.33 -1.73
C THR A 36 -3.29 7.98 -2.45
N PRO A 37 -3.46 8.93 -3.40
CA PRO A 37 -2.32 9.57 -4.06
C PRO A 37 -1.34 10.20 -3.06
N GLU A 38 -1.83 10.98 -2.10
CA GLU A 38 -0.98 11.63 -1.10
C GLU A 38 -0.38 10.61 -0.13
N THR A 39 -1.17 9.65 0.34
CA THR A 39 -0.65 8.62 1.25
C THR A 39 0.35 7.70 0.58
N HIS A 40 0.22 7.44 -0.72
CA HIS A 40 1.18 6.68 -1.50
C HIS A 40 2.54 7.37 -1.49
N GLU A 41 2.60 8.68 -1.78
CA GLU A 41 3.86 9.41 -1.80
C GLU A 41 4.53 9.45 -0.41
N ILE A 42 3.73 9.60 0.64
CA ILE A 42 4.21 9.54 2.03
C ILE A 42 4.78 8.15 2.36
N LEU A 43 4.09 7.06 1.99
CA LEU A 43 4.52 5.68 2.26
C LEU A 43 5.71 5.26 1.38
N ALA A 44 5.76 5.73 0.14
CA ALA A 44 6.84 5.43 -0.80
C ALA A 44 8.13 6.17 -0.40
N GLN A 45 8.03 7.39 0.14
CA GLN A 45 9.17 8.25 0.52
C GLN A 45 10.17 8.50 -0.63
N LEU A 46 9.68 8.57 -1.87
CA LEU A 46 10.52 8.79 -3.06
C LEU A 46 10.39 10.21 -3.63
N ASP A 47 9.29 10.90 -3.35
CA ASP A 47 9.09 12.28 -3.81
C ASP A 47 9.70 13.29 -2.83
N ALA A 48 10.67 14.06 -3.31
CA ALA A 48 11.35 15.09 -2.54
C ALA A 48 10.46 16.30 -2.21
N GLU A 49 9.39 16.56 -2.98
CA GLU A 49 8.43 17.63 -2.66
C GLU A 49 7.68 17.30 -1.38
N TYR A 50 7.24 16.04 -1.20
CA TYR A 50 6.60 15.59 0.02
C TYR A 50 7.53 15.72 1.23
N VAL A 51 8.81 15.34 1.10
CA VAL A 51 9.81 15.53 2.16
C VAL A 51 9.98 17.00 2.53
N THR A 52 9.96 17.89 1.53
CA THR A 52 10.10 19.35 1.76
C THR A 52 8.88 19.90 2.49
N HIS A 53 7.67 19.52 2.07
CA HIS A 53 6.43 20.09 2.58
C HIS A 53 5.96 19.53 3.93
N ILE A 54 6.48 18.38 4.36
CA ILE A 54 6.31 17.89 5.75
C ILE A 54 6.78 18.96 6.75
N SER A 55 7.96 19.56 6.51
CA SER A 55 8.57 20.53 7.44
C SER A 55 7.78 21.84 7.55
N ASP A 56 7.07 22.21 6.48
CA ASP A 56 6.25 23.43 6.43
C ASP A 56 4.87 23.24 7.08
N GLY A 57 4.43 21.99 7.25
CA GLY A 57 3.16 21.60 7.88
C GLY A 57 1.93 22.18 7.16
N LYS A 58 2.05 22.49 5.87
CA LYS A 58 1.03 23.23 5.11
C LYS A 58 0.69 22.51 3.80
N PRO A 59 -0.60 22.52 3.40
CA PRO A 59 -0.96 22.11 2.05
C PRO A 59 -0.26 22.97 1.00
N TRP A 60 0.11 22.35 -0.12
CA TRP A 60 0.64 23.06 -1.29
C TRP A 60 -0.21 22.77 -2.52
N ARG A 61 0.07 23.48 -3.61
CA ARG A 61 -0.65 23.31 -4.88
C ARG A 61 0.34 23.32 -6.03
N ASP A 62 0.15 22.39 -6.95
CA ASP A 62 0.86 22.29 -8.22
C ASP A 62 -0.15 22.19 -9.39
N GLU A 63 0.29 21.67 -10.54
CA GLU A 63 -0.57 21.43 -11.71
C GLU A 63 -1.55 20.27 -11.52
N SER A 64 -1.26 19.34 -10.62
CA SER A 64 -2.06 18.13 -10.38
C SER A 64 -3.12 18.32 -9.30
N GLY A 65 -2.96 19.28 -8.39
CA GLY A 65 -4.00 19.63 -7.43
C GLY A 65 -3.49 20.27 -6.15
N VAL A 66 -4.28 20.12 -5.09
CA VAL A 66 -3.88 20.49 -3.73
C VAL A 66 -3.36 19.22 -3.07
N HIS A 67 -2.15 19.31 -2.51
CA HIS A 67 -1.47 18.21 -1.85
C HIS A 67 -1.36 18.44 -0.36
N ILE A 68 -1.19 17.34 0.36
CA ILE A 68 -0.98 17.32 1.79
C ILE A 68 0.09 16.31 2.15
N ALA A 69 0.91 16.63 3.14
CA ALA A 69 1.90 15.70 3.67
C ALA A 69 1.84 15.67 5.20
N VAL A 70 2.05 14.49 5.75
CA VAL A 70 2.33 14.26 7.18
C VAL A 70 3.62 13.46 7.28
N ASP A 71 4.24 13.46 8.46
CA ASP A 71 5.37 12.57 8.71
C ASP A 71 5.01 11.11 8.45
N HIS A 72 5.94 10.36 7.86
CA HIS A 72 5.75 8.95 7.55
C HIS A 72 5.37 8.14 8.79
N GLU A 73 6.00 8.41 9.93
CA GLU A 73 5.69 7.76 11.21
C GLU A 73 4.27 8.06 11.70
N VAL A 74 3.77 9.28 11.47
CA VAL A 74 2.38 9.66 11.80
C VAL A 74 1.40 8.81 11.00
N LEU A 75 1.62 8.69 9.69
CA LEU A 75 0.76 7.88 8.84
C LEU A 75 0.84 6.39 9.21
N VAL A 76 2.04 5.84 9.40
CA VAL A 76 2.24 4.43 9.80
C VAL A 76 1.55 4.12 11.12
N ARG A 77 1.66 4.99 12.13
CA ARG A 77 1.01 4.81 13.44
C ARG A 77 -0.50 4.76 13.31
N VAL A 78 -1.10 5.68 12.56
CA VAL A 78 -2.55 5.72 12.33
C VAL A 78 -3.02 4.50 11.55
N LEU A 79 -2.32 4.13 10.46
CA LEU A 79 -2.63 2.96 9.65
C LEU A 79 -2.55 1.67 10.50
N ARG A 80 -1.53 1.51 11.34
CA ARG A 80 -1.44 0.36 12.25
C ARG A 80 -2.60 0.31 13.23
N ALA A 81 -2.97 1.46 13.79
CA ALA A 81 -4.03 1.55 14.80
C ALA A 81 -5.43 1.25 14.24
N LEU A 82 -5.73 1.62 12.99
CA LEU A 82 -7.00 1.25 12.34
C LEU A 82 -6.98 -0.19 11.79
N SER A 83 -5.80 -0.74 11.48
CA SER A 83 -5.66 -2.06 10.84
C SER A 83 -5.91 -3.24 11.78
N GLN A 84 -6.37 -3.00 13.02
CA GLN A 84 -6.76 -4.08 13.93
C GLN A 84 -7.93 -4.92 13.40
N THR A 85 -8.71 -4.39 12.46
CA THR A 85 -9.76 -5.14 11.76
C THR A 85 -9.35 -5.41 10.32
N PRO A 86 -9.68 -6.61 9.78
CA PRO A 86 -9.36 -6.93 8.39
C PRO A 86 -10.16 -6.06 7.41
N GLU A 87 -11.35 -5.58 7.80
CA GLU A 87 -12.15 -4.62 7.02
C GLU A 87 -11.41 -3.31 6.76
N ALA A 88 -10.92 -2.66 7.81
CA ALA A 88 -10.24 -1.37 7.67
C ALA A 88 -8.91 -1.50 6.91
N TYR A 89 -8.13 -2.54 7.20
CA TYR A 89 -6.91 -2.79 6.43
C TYR A 89 -7.20 -3.09 4.96
N ALA A 90 -8.22 -3.92 4.66
CA ALA A 90 -8.59 -4.24 3.28
C ALA A 90 -9.05 -3.02 2.49
N GLU A 91 -9.66 -2.02 3.12
CA GLU A 91 -10.03 -0.76 2.46
C GLU A 91 -8.79 -0.03 1.95
N VAL A 92 -7.84 0.27 2.85
CA VAL A 92 -6.59 0.96 2.50
C VAL A 92 -5.77 0.14 1.51
N ARG A 93 -5.67 -1.17 1.73
CA ARG A 93 -4.89 -2.06 0.86
C ARG A 93 -5.49 -2.19 -0.54
N ALA A 94 -6.82 -2.17 -0.67
CA ALA A 94 -7.48 -2.16 -1.98
C ALA A 94 -7.22 -0.84 -2.71
N ALA A 95 -7.34 0.29 -2.01
CA ALA A 95 -7.12 1.60 -2.60
C ALA A 95 -5.67 1.77 -3.07
N GLU A 96 -4.68 1.42 -2.24
CA GLU A 96 -3.26 1.43 -2.61
C GLU A 96 -2.96 0.47 -3.77
N GLY A 97 -3.56 -0.73 -3.77
CA GLY A 97 -3.42 -1.69 -4.86
C GLY A 97 -3.96 -1.18 -6.20
N HIS A 98 -5.12 -0.51 -6.16
CA HIS A 98 -5.72 0.13 -7.32
C HIS A 98 -4.85 1.27 -7.84
N TYR A 99 -4.40 2.17 -6.96
CA TYR A 99 -3.52 3.28 -7.32
C TYR A 99 -2.18 2.79 -7.88
N ALA A 100 -1.60 1.73 -7.28
CA ALA A 100 -0.41 1.10 -7.83
C ALA A 100 -0.64 0.57 -9.26
N ALA A 101 -1.80 -0.01 -9.55
CA ALA A 101 -2.17 -0.43 -10.89
C ALA A 101 -2.32 0.76 -11.86
N GLU A 102 -2.92 1.87 -11.44
CA GLU A 102 -3.02 3.12 -12.21
C GLU A 102 -1.63 3.71 -12.51
N ASN A 103 -0.74 3.72 -11.52
CA ASN A 103 0.65 4.14 -11.67
C ASN A 103 1.38 3.31 -12.74
N LEU A 104 1.20 1.99 -12.76
CA LEU A 104 1.81 1.12 -13.76
C LEU A 104 1.17 1.29 -15.15
N ALA A 105 -0.16 1.44 -15.20
CA ALA A 105 -0.91 1.64 -16.43
C ALA A 105 -0.59 2.98 -17.12
N SER A 106 -0.30 4.02 -16.34
CA SER A 106 0.03 5.36 -16.84
C SER A 106 1.47 5.50 -17.35
N ILE A 107 2.31 4.47 -17.21
CA ILE A 107 3.66 4.49 -17.80
C ILE A 107 3.51 4.40 -19.31
N SER A 108 4.18 5.28 -20.06
CA SER A 108 4.15 5.25 -21.53
C SER A 108 4.65 3.90 -22.07
N PRO A 109 4.03 3.34 -23.13
CA PRO A 109 4.56 2.16 -23.82
C PRO A 109 6.00 2.33 -24.33
N THR A 110 6.42 3.58 -24.56
CA THR A 110 7.76 3.94 -25.04
C THR A 110 8.69 4.46 -23.93
N ALA A 111 8.26 4.42 -22.66
CA ALA A 111 9.11 4.83 -21.54
C ALA A 111 10.34 3.93 -21.41
N ASP A 112 11.47 4.51 -21.07
CA ASP A 112 12.73 3.83 -20.81
C ASP A 112 13.40 4.37 -19.53
N GLY A 113 14.50 3.71 -19.12
CA GLY A 113 15.31 4.13 -17.98
C GLY A 113 14.49 4.39 -16.70
N ALA A 114 14.73 5.55 -16.08
CA ALA A 114 14.09 5.96 -14.83
C ALA A 114 12.57 6.13 -14.95
N ALA A 115 12.07 6.56 -16.11
CA ALA A 115 10.63 6.71 -16.34
C ALA A 115 9.88 5.36 -16.33
N LEU A 116 10.61 4.26 -16.55
CA LEU A 116 10.08 2.91 -16.51
C LEU A 116 10.22 2.25 -15.13
N SER A 117 11.09 2.74 -14.25
CA SER A 117 11.41 2.12 -12.95
C SER A 117 10.90 2.88 -11.72
N ALA A 118 10.69 4.21 -11.80
CA ALA A 118 10.33 5.03 -10.65
C ALA A 118 8.98 4.62 -10.02
N ARG A 119 7.91 4.53 -10.83
CA ARG A 119 6.57 4.14 -10.34
C ARG A 119 6.52 2.70 -9.81
N PRO A 120 7.11 1.69 -10.49
CA PRO A 120 7.26 0.35 -9.90
C PRO A 120 7.95 0.36 -8.53
N ALA A 121 9.02 1.16 -8.37
CA ALA A 121 9.74 1.25 -7.10
C ALA A 121 8.90 1.92 -6.00
N GLY A 122 8.15 2.98 -6.32
CA GLY A 122 7.22 3.64 -5.39
C GLY A 122 6.12 2.69 -4.89
N ASN A 123 5.43 2.03 -5.82
CA ASN A 123 4.43 0.98 -5.53
C ASN A 123 5.01 -0.12 -4.63
N ALA A 124 6.22 -0.58 -4.95
CA ALA A 124 6.86 -1.63 -4.17
C ALA A 124 7.12 -1.19 -2.73
N ARG A 125 7.62 0.04 -2.51
CA ARG A 125 7.84 0.58 -1.16
C ARG A 125 6.53 0.73 -0.38
N ALA A 126 5.53 1.41 -0.95
CA ALA A 126 4.26 1.66 -0.28
C ALA A 126 3.54 0.35 0.12
N LEU A 127 3.47 -0.63 -0.78
CA LEU A 127 2.90 -1.94 -0.46
C LEU A 127 3.72 -2.70 0.60
N GLY A 128 5.05 -2.51 0.63
CA GLY A 128 5.93 -3.09 1.65
C GLY A 128 5.67 -2.54 3.05
N VAL A 129 5.36 -1.24 3.18
CA VAL A 129 4.93 -0.63 4.44
C VAL A 129 3.63 -1.26 4.93
N LEU A 130 2.63 -1.41 4.05
CA LEU A 130 1.37 -2.06 4.41
C LEU A 130 1.57 -3.53 4.83
N ASP A 131 2.44 -4.27 4.15
CA ASP A 131 2.77 -5.65 4.52
C ASP A 131 3.40 -5.74 5.92
N ALA A 132 4.23 -4.76 6.32
CA ALA A 132 4.80 -4.69 7.67
C ALA A 132 3.75 -4.40 8.73
N ILE A 133 2.78 -3.51 8.43
CA ILE A 133 1.65 -3.24 9.30
C ILE A 133 0.79 -4.49 9.49
N ALA A 134 0.47 -5.22 8.42
CA ALA A 134 -0.27 -6.47 8.52
C ALA A 134 0.47 -7.52 9.37
N GLU A 135 1.79 -7.68 9.19
CA GLU A 135 2.58 -8.61 10.03
C GLU A 135 2.58 -8.16 11.51
N ASP A 136 2.73 -6.86 11.80
CA ASP A 136 2.69 -6.36 13.18
C ASP A 136 1.34 -6.66 13.86
N VAL A 137 0.23 -6.32 13.21
CA VAL A 137 -1.12 -6.55 13.75
C VAL A 137 -1.36 -8.03 14.00
N THR A 138 -1.07 -8.87 13.00
CA THR A 138 -1.37 -10.31 13.08
C THR A 138 -0.42 -11.05 14.01
N SER A 139 0.82 -10.59 14.18
CA SER A 139 1.79 -11.19 15.12
C SER A 139 1.38 -11.06 16.59
N ALA A 140 0.49 -10.12 16.91
CA ALA A 140 -0.06 -9.94 18.25
C ALA A 140 -1.28 -10.85 18.54
N LEU A 141 -1.81 -11.53 17.53
CA LEU A 141 -2.98 -12.41 17.63
C LEU A 141 -2.59 -13.86 17.91
N HIS A 142 -3.54 -14.67 18.38
CA HIS A 142 -3.37 -16.12 18.35
C HIS A 142 -3.31 -16.63 16.90
N GLU A 143 -2.60 -17.74 16.67
CA GLU A 143 -2.38 -18.31 15.32
C GLU A 143 -3.67 -18.48 14.51
N ASP A 144 -4.73 -19.03 15.14
CA ASP A 144 -6.01 -19.24 14.47
C ASP A 144 -6.71 -17.90 14.13
N GLU A 145 -6.58 -16.89 14.99
CA GLU A 145 -7.14 -15.55 14.76
C GLU A 145 -6.40 -14.82 13.65
N ALA A 146 -5.07 -14.91 13.60
CA ALA A 146 -4.25 -14.36 12.53
C ALA A 146 -4.61 -14.98 11.17
N VAL A 147 -4.80 -16.31 11.13
CA VAL A 147 -5.23 -17.02 9.92
C VAL A 147 -6.62 -16.59 9.46
N GLU A 148 -7.58 -16.38 10.37
CA GLU A 148 -8.92 -15.90 10.01
C GLU A 148 -8.90 -14.43 9.57
N TRP A 149 -8.07 -13.59 10.20
CA TRP A 149 -7.86 -12.20 9.78
C TRP A 149 -7.35 -12.14 8.33
N ASP A 150 -6.32 -12.92 8.00
CA ASP A 150 -5.76 -12.97 6.65
C ASP A 150 -6.76 -13.50 5.62
N LYS A 151 -7.49 -14.57 5.94
CA LYS A 151 -8.54 -15.10 5.07
C LYS A 151 -9.62 -14.07 4.80
N ARG A 152 -10.07 -13.36 5.85
CA ARG A 152 -11.11 -12.35 5.74
C ARG A 152 -10.66 -11.19 4.87
N MET A 153 -9.45 -10.70 5.08
CA MET A 153 -8.86 -9.62 4.29
C MET A 153 -8.71 -10.01 2.81
N VAL A 154 -8.22 -11.21 2.48
CA VAL A 154 -8.14 -11.68 1.08
C VAL A 154 -9.52 -11.80 0.44
N GLN A 155 -10.53 -12.27 1.19
CA GLN A 155 -11.91 -12.31 0.70
C GLN A 155 -12.45 -10.90 0.40
N LEU A 156 -12.18 -9.93 1.29
CA LEU A 156 -12.58 -8.54 1.12
C LEU A 156 -11.95 -7.91 -0.12
N LEU A 157 -10.63 -8.04 -0.30
CA LEU A 157 -9.92 -7.54 -1.49
C LEU A 157 -10.52 -8.12 -2.78
N ARG A 158 -10.75 -9.44 -2.82
CA ARG A 158 -11.38 -10.10 -3.97
C ARG A 158 -12.83 -9.67 -4.21
N SER A 159 -13.56 -9.32 -3.16
CA SER A 159 -14.95 -8.84 -3.28
C SER A 159 -15.06 -7.42 -3.82
N LYS A 160 -14.00 -6.62 -3.64
CA LYS A 160 -13.88 -5.27 -4.22
C LYS A 160 -13.46 -5.31 -5.69
N SER A 161 -12.76 -6.36 -6.14
CA SER A 161 -12.43 -6.53 -7.56
C SER A 161 -13.65 -6.84 -8.44
N PRO A 162 -13.67 -6.38 -9.69
CA PRO A 162 -14.70 -6.77 -10.65
C PRO A 162 -14.80 -8.30 -10.85
N ALA A 163 -16.01 -8.79 -11.12
CA ALA A 163 -16.26 -10.21 -11.36
C ALA A 163 -15.50 -10.76 -12.60
N GLY A 164 -15.30 -9.91 -13.61
CA GLY A 164 -14.53 -10.23 -14.83
C GLY A 164 -13.18 -9.50 -14.86
N VAL A 165 -12.21 -10.04 -15.60
CA VAL A 165 -10.97 -9.30 -15.90
C VAL A 165 -11.22 -8.47 -17.16
N PRO A 166 -11.13 -7.14 -17.12
CA PRO A 166 -11.24 -6.32 -18.33
C PRO A 166 -10.07 -6.61 -19.27
N SER A 167 -10.12 -6.17 -20.52
CA SER A 167 -8.95 -6.27 -21.39
C SER A 167 -7.93 -5.18 -21.04
N TYR A 168 -6.63 -5.48 -21.12
CA TYR A 168 -5.60 -4.47 -20.86
C TYR A 168 -5.72 -3.25 -21.79
N ALA A 169 -6.16 -3.45 -23.04
CA ALA A 169 -6.32 -2.36 -24.00
C ALA A 169 -7.50 -1.42 -23.67
N SER A 170 -8.55 -1.93 -23.00
CA SER A 170 -9.72 -1.13 -22.62
C SER A 170 -9.58 -0.48 -21.25
N ASP A 171 -8.94 -1.18 -20.33
CA ASP A 171 -8.75 -0.76 -18.94
C ASP A 171 -7.50 -1.46 -18.37
N ALA A 172 -6.35 -0.82 -18.56
CA ALA A 172 -5.07 -1.35 -18.15
C ALA A 172 -4.95 -1.44 -16.62
N ALA A 173 -5.43 -0.43 -15.89
CA ALA A 173 -5.38 -0.41 -14.43
C ALA A 173 -6.27 -1.51 -13.84
N GLY A 174 -7.53 -1.60 -14.27
CA GLY A 174 -8.44 -2.65 -13.84
C GLY A 174 -7.97 -4.06 -14.22
N TYR A 175 -7.27 -4.23 -15.36
CA TYR A 175 -6.63 -5.50 -15.71
C TYR A 175 -5.55 -5.87 -14.70
N ILE A 176 -4.62 -4.94 -14.41
CA ILE A 176 -3.49 -5.17 -13.50
C ILE A 176 -4.00 -5.51 -12.10
N ASP A 177 -4.87 -4.67 -11.55
CA ASP A 177 -5.45 -4.81 -10.21
C ASP A 177 -6.23 -6.13 -10.07
N THR A 178 -7.16 -6.41 -10.99
CA THR A 178 -7.96 -7.65 -10.94
C THR A 178 -7.08 -8.89 -11.04
N MET A 179 -6.08 -8.89 -11.92
CA MET A 179 -5.17 -10.03 -12.08
C MET A 179 -4.29 -10.21 -10.85
N TRP A 180 -3.76 -9.12 -10.28
CA TRP A 180 -2.95 -9.16 -9.07
C TRP A 180 -3.75 -9.65 -7.86
N THR A 181 -4.95 -9.12 -7.62
CA THR A 181 -5.82 -9.53 -6.51
C THR A 181 -6.19 -11.02 -6.57
N ARG A 182 -6.28 -11.61 -7.76
CA ARG A 182 -6.47 -13.06 -7.95
C ARG A 182 -5.26 -13.90 -7.56
N THR A 183 -4.05 -13.33 -7.57
CA THR A 183 -2.84 -14.01 -7.09
C THR A 183 -2.71 -14.02 -5.57
N LEU A 184 -3.48 -13.18 -4.87
CA LEU A 184 -3.39 -13.06 -3.42
C LEU A 184 -3.89 -14.34 -2.75
N MET A 185 -3.06 -14.94 -1.91
CA MET A 185 -3.39 -16.14 -1.15
C MET A 185 -3.34 -15.84 0.35
N PRO A 186 -4.30 -16.34 1.14
CA PRO A 186 -4.24 -16.17 2.58
C PRO A 186 -3.11 -17.02 3.17
N THR A 187 -2.57 -16.58 4.30
CA THR A 187 -1.61 -17.37 5.08
C THR A 187 -2.23 -18.70 5.49
N THR A 188 -1.44 -19.76 5.40
CA THR A 188 -1.82 -21.07 5.91
C THR A 188 -1.17 -21.33 7.26
N ARG A 189 -1.71 -22.27 8.02
CA ARG A 189 -1.21 -22.68 9.34
C ARG A 189 0.30 -23.01 9.37
N ASN A 190 0.87 -23.41 8.24
CA ASN A 190 2.30 -23.76 8.13
C ASN A 190 3.22 -22.54 7.92
N GLY A 191 2.70 -21.32 7.96
CA GLY A 191 3.52 -20.11 8.07
C GLY A 191 4.17 -19.65 6.77
N ASP A 192 3.68 -20.07 5.59
CA ASP A 192 4.09 -19.42 4.35
C ASP A 192 3.70 -17.93 4.45
N LYS A 193 4.70 -17.05 4.54
CA LYS A 193 4.56 -15.58 4.64
C LYS A 193 4.11 -15.00 3.31
N THR A 194 2.93 -15.41 2.87
CA THR A 194 2.45 -15.26 1.52
C THR A 194 2.27 -13.80 1.11
N PHE A 195 1.95 -12.88 2.04
CA PHE A 195 1.72 -11.46 1.72
C PHE A 195 2.95 -10.71 1.24
N ARG A 196 4.11 -10.91 1.89
CA ARG A 196 5.35 -10.19 1.56
C ARG A 196 5.82 -10.45 0.14
N GLU A 197 5.60 -11.63 -0.41
CA GLU A 197 5.98 -11.90 -1.81
C GLU A 197 4.91 -11.46 -2.82
N GLN A 198 3.70 -11.13 -2.38
CA GLN A 198 2.56 -10.87 -3.26
C GLN A 198 2.51 -9.44 -3.78
N SER A 199 3.00 -8.46 -3.02
CA SER A 199 3.00 -7.05 -3.43
C SER A 199 3.86 -6.81 -4.67
N SER A 200 5.07 -7.37 -4.72
CA SER A 200 5.94 -7.30 -5.92
C SER A 200 5.40 -8.05 -7.14
N ARG A 201 4.40 -8.92 -6.98
CA ARG A 201 3.77 -9.67 -8.10
C ARG A 201 2.85 -8.80 -8.94
N ILE A 202 2.51 -7.57 -8.53
CA ILE A 202 1.72 -6.64 -9.36
C ILE A 202 2.43 -6.29 -10.69
N LEU A 203 3.75 -6.45 -10.75
CA LEU A 203 4.53 -6.28 -11.99
C LEU A 203 4.29 -7.37 -13.03
N ASP A 204 3.89 -8.57 -12.60
CA ASP A 204 3.66 -9.70 -13.51
C ASP A 204 2.45 -9.45 -14.44
N PRO A 205 1.26 -9.06 -13.96
CA PRO A 205 0.17 -8.69 -14.86
C PRO A 205 0.45 -7.41 -15.65
N TRP A 206 1.19 -6.45 -15.11
CA TRP A 206 1.62 -5.27 -15.89
C TRP A 206 2.50 -5.66 -17.08
N GLY A 207 3.54 -6.47 -16.85
CA GLY A 207 4.41 -6.97 -17.92
C GLY A 207 3.65 -7.80 -18.95
N LYS A 208 2.75 -8.68 -18.50
CA LYS A 208 1.89 -9.48 -19.38
C LYS A 208 0.96 -8.62 -20.22
N GLY A 209 0.36 -7.58 -19.64
CA GLY A 209 -0.55 -6.66 -20.33
C GLY A 209 0.12 -5.90 -21.47
N ARG A 210 1.40 -5.58 -21.33
CA ARG A 210 2.22 -4.93 -22.37
C ARG A 210 2.62 -5.86 -23.52
N GLY A 211 2.39 -7.16 -23.39
CA GLY A 211 2.61 -8.17 -24.43
C GLY A 211 4.05 -8.69 -24.54
N ASP A 212 4.23 -9.75 -25.33
CA ASP A 212 5.47 -10.56 -25.41
C ASP A 212 6.72 -9.78 -25.88
N GLY A 213 6.54 -8.59 -26.45
CA GLY A 213 7.63 -7.70 -26.87
C GLY A 213 8.17 -6.81 -25.76
N PHE A 214 7.45 -6.65 -24.65
CA PHE A 214 7.89 -5.84 -23.53
C PHE A 214 8.97 -6.57 -22.74
N LYS A 215 10.14 -5.94 -22.65
CA LYS A 215 11.24 -6.40 -21.82
C LYS A 215 11.48 -5.33 -20.76
N PRO A 216 11.09 -5.56 -19.49
CA PRO A 216 11.45 -4.63 -18.44
C PRO A 216 12.98 -4.53 -18.33
N PRO A 217 13.52 -3.41 -17.81
CA PRO A 217 14.94 -3.29 -17.54
C PRO A 217 15.44 -4.49 -16.73
N SER A 218 16.64 -4.97 -17.05
CA SER A 218 17.28 -6.03 -16.27
C SER A 218 17.38 -5.60 -14.82
N GLY A 219 16.88 -6.44 -13.90
CA GLY A 219 16.90 -6.14 -12.47
C GLY A 219 15.66 -5.42 -11.93
N LEU A 220 14.76 -4.87 -12.77
CA LEU A 220 13.60 -4.10 -12.26
C LEU A 220 12.78 -4.85 -11.21
N LYS A 221 12.50 -6.14 -11.46
CA LYS A 221 11.74 -6.98 -10.52
C LYS A 221 12.51 -7.17 -9.21
N GLU A 222 13.82 -7.39 -9.30
CA GLU A 222 14.69 -7.55 -8.13
C GLU A 222 14.79 -6.24 -7.33
N ASP A 223 14.95 -5.11 -8.01
CA ASP A 223 14.98 -3.78 -7.39
C ASP A 223 13.66 -3.47 -6.66
N CYS A 224 12.52 -3.83 -7.26
CA CYS A 224 11.21 -3.66 -6.61
C CYS A 224 11.08 -4.59 -5.40
N VAL A 225 11.48 -5.85 -5.49
CA VAL A 225 11.50 -6.78 -4.34
C VAL A 225 12.38 -6.25 -3.21
N ASN A 226 13.57 -5.75 -3.54
CA ASN A 226 14.50 -5.17 -2.57
C ASN A 226 13.95 -3.87 -1.96
N GLY A 227 13.34 -3.00 -2.76
CA GLY A 227 12.71 -1.76 -2.29
C GLY A 227 11.54 -2.03 -1.35
N GLN A 228 10.68 -2.98 -1.71
CA GLN A 228 9.59 -3.45 -0.85
C GLN A 228 10.13 -4.02 0.47
N PHE A 229 11.13 -4.89 0.40
CA PHE A 229 11.74 -5.48 1.60
C PHE A 229 12.42 -4.43 2.49
N GLY A 230 13.08 -3.44 1.90
CA GLY A 230 13.67 -2.31 2.61
C GLY A 230 12.62 -1.52 3.39
N ALA A 231 11.56 -1.06 2.71
CA ALA A 231 10.47 -0.30 3.33
C ALA A 231 9.75 -1.13 4.42
N TYR A 232 9.58 -2.42 4.17
CA TYR A 232 9.03 -3.37 5.14
C TYR A 232 9.87 -3.45 6.43
N GLU A 233 11.19 -3.66 6.33
CA GLU A 233 12.08 -3.77 7.50
C GLU A 233 12.28 -2.43 8.21
N GLU A 234 12.26 -1.32 7.48
CA GLU A 234 12.22 0.05 8.04
C GLU A 234 10.96 0.25 8.89
N THR A 235 9.80 -0.10 8.34
CA THR A 235 8.51 0.03 9.03
C THR A 235 8.44 -0.88 10.25
N LYS A 236 8.88 -2.12 10.16
CA LYS A 236 8.92 -3.03 11.31
C LYS A 236 9.78 -2.53 12.46
N ARG A 237 10.91 -1.90 12.15
CA ARG A 237 11.76 -1.27 13.18
C ARG A 237 11.02 -0.12 13.84
N ALA A 238 10.43 0.78 13.04
CA ALA A 238 9.65 1.90 13.56
C ALA A 238 8.47 1.42 14.45
N LEU A 239 7.70 0.42 14.02
CA LEU A 239 6.59 -0.15 14.79
C LEU A 239 7.04 -0.84 16.09
N GLY A 240 8.27 -1.37 16.15
CA GLY A 240 8.85 -1.93 17.37
C GLY A 240 9.20 -0.87 18.43
N ASP A 241 9.43 0.36 17.99
CA ASP A 241 9.71 1.52 18.83
C ASP A 241 8.41 2.24 19.30
N LEU A 242 7.25 1.90 18.72
CA LEU A 242 5.90 2.35 19.11
C LEU A 242 5.26 1.48 20.21
#